data_AF-A0A6L6WQW1-F1
#
_entry.id   AF-A0A6L6WQW1-F1
#
_cell.length_a   1.000
_cell.length_b   1.000
_cell.length_c   1.000
_cell.angle_alpha   90.00
_cell.angle_beta   90.00
_cell.angle_gamma   90.00
#
_symmetry.space_group_name_H-M   'P 1'
#
loop_
_entity.id
_entity.type
_entity.pdbx_description
1 polymer ?
#
loop_
_entity_poly.entity_id
_entity_poly.type
_entity_poly.pdbx_seq_one_letter_code
_entity_poly.pdbx_strand_id
1 'polypeptide(L)' 'MTATTNQPRSRVEELERIYRAHLTACPRQHFGILTDCAKGLRLRRALHATRATADKGAP' A
#
# COMPACT_ATOMS: atom_id res chain seq x y z
N MET A 1 6.07 23.34 -13.84
CA MET A 1 6.15 22.77 -12.48
C MET A 1 5.15 21.62 -12.36
N THR A 2 5.55 20.38 -12.66
CA THR A 2 4.70 19.16 -12.65
C THR A 2 5.10 18.22 -11.50
N ALA A 3 5.46 18.78 -10.35
CA ALA A 3 5.96 18.00 -9.20
C ALA A 3 4.83 17.37 -8.36
N THR A 4 3.62 17.93 -8.42
CA THR A 4 2.51 17.51 -7.55
C THR A 4 1.87 16.19 -7.96
N THR A 5 1.84 15.85 -9.26
CA THR A 5 1.21 14.62 -9.78
C THR A 5 2.06 13.37 -9.56
N ASN A 6 3.39 13.50 -9.49
CA ASN A 6 4.30 12.35 -9.28
C ASN A 6 4.43 11.93 -7.81
N GLN A 7 4.19 12.85 -6.88
CA GLN A 7 4.32 12.59 -5.44
C GLN A 7 3.29 11.57 -4.89
N PRO A 8 1.97 11.64 -5.22
CA PRO A 8 1.01 10.64 -4.77
C PRO A 8 1.26 9.27 -5.39
N ARG A 9 1.67 9.22 -6.68
CA ARG A 9 2.00 7.96 -7.37
C ARG A 9 3.24 7.30 -6.75
N SER A 10 4.29 8.07 -6.49
CA SER A 10 5.51 7.59 -5.82
C SER A 10 5.21 7.03 -4.43
N ARG A 11 4.32 7.67 -3.66
CA ARG A 11 3.93 7.19 -2.33
C ARG A 11 3.14 5.88 -2.37
N VAL A 12 2.29 5.70 -3.38
CA VAL A 12 1.59 4.42 -3.60
C VAL A 12 2.59 3.32 -3.95
N GLU A 13 3.53 3.58 -4.85
CA GLU A 13 4.57 2.61 -5.26
C GLU A 13 5.47 2.20 -4.08
N GLU A 14 5.86 3.17 -3.24
CA GLU A 14 6.63 2.94 -2.01
C GLU A 14 5.89 1.99 -1.06
N LEU A 15 4.63 2.30 -0.75
CA LEU A 15 3.80 1.49 0.16
C LEU A 15 3.51 0.11 -0.41
N GLU A 16 3.34 -0.01 -1.72
CA GLU A 16 3.16 -1.29 -2.39
C GLU A 16 4.43 -2.16 -2.30
N ARG A 17 5.63 -1.59 -2.48
CA ARG A 17 6.89 -2.33 -2.28
C ARG A 17 7.03 -2.84 -0.86
N ILE A 18 6.77 -1.99 0.13
CA ILE A 18 6.84 -2.36 1.55
C ILE A 18 5.82 -3.45 1.88
N TYR A 19 4.59 -3.32 1.38
CA TYR A 19 3.55 -4.33 1.57
C TYR A 19 3.94 -5.67 0.97
N ARG A 20 4.43 -5.70 -0.28
CA ARG A 20 4.89 -6.94 -0.94
C ARG A 20 6.08 -7.58 -0.21
N ALA A 21 7.07 -6.79 0.19
CA ALA A 21 8.20 -7.29 0.98
C ALA A 21 7.74 -7.90 2.30
N HIS A 22 6.73 -7.30 2.94
CA HIS A 22 6.13 -7.84 4.13
C HIS A 22 5.40 -9.17 3.88
N LEU A 23 4.65 -9.32 2.79
CA LEU A 23 4.01 -10.59 2.42
C LEU A 23 5.03 -11.71 2.23
N THR A 24 6.18 -11.41 1.62
CA THR A 24 7.27 -12.39 1.41
C THR A 24 7.96 -12.78 2.72
N ALA A 25 8.17 -11.83 3.63
CA ALA A 25 8.91 -12.06 4.87
C ALA A 25 8.03 -12.51 6.04
N CYS A 26 6.70 -12.35 5.97
CA CYS A 26 5.82 -12.71 7.07
C CYS A 26 5.57 -14.23 7.07
N PRO A 27 5.97 -14.96 8.12
CA PRO A 27 5.76 -16.40 8.22
C PRO A 27 4.27 -16.75 8.41
N ARG A 28 3.43 -15.78 8.77
CA ARG A 28 1.97 -15.93 8.75
C ARG A 28 1.55 -15.92 7.29
N GLN A 29 1.58 -17.10 6.71
CA GLN A 29 1.04 -17.42 5.39
C GLN A 29 -0.30 -16.70 5.20
N HIS A 30 -0.33 -15.73 4.28
CA HIS A 30 -1.54 -15.06 3.79
C HIS A 30 -2.35 -16.02 2.90
N PHE A 31 -2.55 -17.26 3.36
CA PHE A 31 -3.47 -18.19 2.74
C PHE A 31 -4.88 -17.72 3.07
N GLY A 32 -5.75 -17.74 2.06
CA GLY A 32 -7.06 -17.10 2.03
C GLY A 32 -7.79 -17.07 3.38
N ILE A 33 -8.38 -15.91 3.67
CA ILE A 33 -9.26 -15.61 4.82
C ILE A 33 -8.54 -15.57 6.19
N LEU A 34 -7.34 -16.13 6.34
CA LEU A 34 -6.58 -16.04 7.59
C LEU A 34 -5.82 -14.70 7.67
N THR A 35 -6.52 -13.71 8.22
CA THR A 35 -6.04 -12.43 8.78
C THR A 35 -4.57 -12.12 8.53
N ASP A 36 -4.32 -11.11 7.67
CA ASP A 36 -3.05 -10.41 7.64
C ASP A 36 -2.57 -10.18 9.08
N CYS A 37 -1.28 -10.39 9.34
CA CYS A 37 -0.74 -9.96 10.62
C CYS A 37 -1.03 -8.47 10.84
N ALA A 38 -1.08 -8.00 12.09
CA ALA A 38 -1.46 -6.62 12.39
C ALA A 38 -0.64 -5.57 11.60
N LYS A 39 0.63 -5.87 11.28
CA LYS A 39 1.47 -5.02 10.42
C LYS A 39 1.02 -5.04 8.96
N GLY A 40 0.74 -6.22 8.40
CA GLY A 40 0.20 -6.38 7.04
C GLY A 40 -1.14 -5.67 6.86
N LEU A 41 -2.05 -5.79 7.83
CA LEU A 41 -3.35 -5.10 7.80
C LEU A 41 -3.18 -3.57 7.78
N ARG A 42 -2.28 -3.03 8.60
CA ARG A 42 -1.98 -1.59 8.63
C ARG A 42 -1.39 -1.12 7.31
N LEU A 43 -0.46 -1.86 6.73
CA LEU A 43 0.15 -1.56 5.42
C LEU A 43 -0.89 -1.60 4.31
N ARG A 44 -1.76 -2.63 4.28
CA ARG A 44 -2.86 -2.74 3.32
C ARG A 44 -3.81 -1.54 3.41
N ARG A 45 -4.23 -1.17 4.63
CA ARG A 45 -5.10 0.01 4.86
C ARG A 45 -4.42 1.30 4.40
N ALA A 46 -3.14 1.49 4.71
CA ALA A 46 -2.38 2.66 4.28
C ALA A 46 -2.27 2.73 2.75
N LEU A 47 -2.04 1.60 2.08
CA LEU A 47 -2.00 1.52 0.62
C LEU A 47 -3.36 1.89 -0.01
N HIS A 48 -4.47 1.33 0.51
CA HIS A 48 -5.81 1.67 0.03
C HIS A 48 -6.18 3.14 0.24
N ALA A 49 -5.88 3.69 1.42
CA ALA A 49 -6.11 5.11 1.70
C ALA A 49 -5.31 6.00 0.75
N THR A 50 -4.03 5.68 0.53
CA THR A 50 -3.15 6.45 -0.35
C THR A 50 -3.61 6.35 -1.82
N ARG A 51 -4.04 5.16 -2.26
CA ARG A 51 -4.64 4.98 -3.59
C ARG A 51 -5.92 5.79 -3.76
N ALA A 52 -6.82 5.77 -2.77
CA ALA A 52 -8.05 6.56 -2.81
C ALA A 52 -7.79 8.07 -2.85
N THR A 53 -6.75 8.55 -2.14
CA THR A 53 -6.35 9.96 -2.22
C THR A 53 -5.66 10.32 -3.54
N ALA A 54 -4.93 9.39 -4.15
CA ALA A 54 -4.30 9.59 -5.45
C ALA A 54 -5.35 9.63 -6.58
N ASP A 55 -6.36 8.77 -6.51
CA ASP A 55 -7.48 8.71 -7.46
C ASP A 55 -8.37 9.95 -7.38
N LYS A 56 -8.72 10.41 -6.16
CA LYS A 56 -9.45 11.67 -5.93
C LYS A 56 -8.67 12.93 -6.30
N GLY A 57 -7.35 12.82 -6.48
CA GLY A 57 -6.47 13.91 -6.93
C GLY A 57 -6.27 13.96 -8.45
N ALA A 58 -6.88 13.04 -9.21
CA ALA A 58 -6.90 13.09 -10.66
C ALA A 58 -8.06 14.02 -11.11
N PRO A 59 -7.78 15.08 -11.90
CA PRO A 59 -8.81 15.93 -12.49
C PRO A 59 -9.64 15.19 -13.55
#